data_AF-A0A7J6MJ98-F1
#
_entry.id   AF-A0A7J6MJ98-F1
#
_cell.length_a   1.000
_cell.length_b   1.000
_cell.length_c   1.000
_cell.angle_alpha   90.00
_cell.angle_beta   90.00
_cell.angle_gamma   90.00
#
_symmetry.space_group_name_H-M   'P 1'
#
loop_
_entity.id
_entity.type
_entity.pdbx_description
1 polymer ?
#
loop_
_entity_poly.entity_id
_entity_poly.type
_entity_poly.pdbx_seq_one_letter_code
_entity_poly.pdbx_strand_id
1 'polypeptide(L)'
;TDFGLRGKYLEDVSTRQLWLQDIISLHAVQDNDPFCRTKLCNIKKKCAFIAKSNVSSDQEVMNVFARVGQPQEGPEALQDYKQYIASLREKSIILGKRFTEFQTCAQWVSFHSCNPGSKCPFIQDSAILEIKQKLCQDAFGLSEAKIKQRIAEKERDFGGRGLKKTNNIFVILGGLDPWKAAGEIVSSESGPTQYEVPQASHCYWLNAGATRLPGVREMLDETLEMVQSWLKAEYNNVSMLL
;
A
#
# COMPACT_ATOMS: atom_id res chain seq x y z
N THR A 1 27.83 -2.69 9.01
CA THR A 1 27.96 -2.95 7.58
C THR A 1 27.56 -1.69 6.86
N ASP A 2 28.55 -1.03 6.27
CA ASP A 2 28.32 0.10 5.37
C ASP A 2 27.54 -0.42 4.17
N PHE A 3 26.34 0.10 3.93
CA PHE A 3 25.44 -0.38 2.87
C PHE A 3 25.83 0.13 1.48
N GLY A 4 27.04 0.70 1.32
CA GLY A 4 27.62 0.95 0.01
C GLY A 4 26.75 1.86 -0.87
N LEU A 5 26.08 2.84 -0.28
CA LEU A 5 25.32 3.87 -1.00
C LEU A 5 26.29 4.87 -1.64
N ARG A 6 27.16 4.39 -2.54
CA ARG A 6 27.99 5.22 -3.41
C ARG A 6 27.38 5.18 -4.79
N GLY A 7 26.49 6.11 -5.08
CA GLY A 7 25.97 6.25 -6.43
C GLY A 7 25.16 7.52 -6.58
N LYS A 8 25.30 8.12 -7.75
CA LYS A 8 24.62 9.34 -8.20
C LYS A 8 23.12 9.16 -8.45
N TYR A 9 22.52 8.07 -7.97
CA TYR A 9 21.15 7.66 -8.32
C TYR A 9 20.09 8.61 -7.76
N LEU A 10 20.39 9.38 -6.71
CA LEU A 10 19.48 10.41 -6.18
C LEU A 10 19.87 11.84 -6.59
N GLU A 11 20.82 12.01 -7.50
CA GLU A 11 21.12 13.33 -8.08
C GLU A 11 20.02 13.75 -9.08
N ASP A 12 19.46 12.80 -9.82
CA ASP A 12 18.36 13.02 -10.77
C ASP A 12 17.03 13.25 -10.03
N VAL A 13 16.32 14.32 -10.43
CA VAL A 13 15.03 14.71 -9.83
C VAL A 13 13.96 13.64 -10.10
N SER A 14 13.91 13.09 -11.31
CA SER A 14 12.91 12.08 -11.68
C SER A 14 13.09 10.79 -10.88
N THR A 15 14.35 10.41 -10.61
CA THR A 15 14.68 9.24 -9.80
C THR A 15 14.37 9.47 -8.32
N ARG A 16 14.65 10.68 -7.79
CA ARG A 16 14.19 11.06 -6.44
C ARG A 16 12.67 11.01 -6.33
N GLN A 17 11.97 11.53 -7.33
CA GLN A 17 10.52 11.53 -7.34
C GLN A 17 9.94 10.12 -7.47
N LEU A 18 10.52 9.25 -8.31
CA LEU A 18 10.17 7.83 -8.38
C LEU A 18 10.38 7.16 -7.02
N TRP A 19 11.50 7.43 -6.36
CA TRP A 19 11.80 6.85 -5.05
C TRP A 19 10.85 7.36 -3.94
N LEU A 20 10.44 8.62 -4.02
CA LEU A 20 9.45 9.23 -3.12
C LEU A 20 8.00 8.88 -3.49
N GLN A 21 7.75 8.39 -4.72
CA GLN A 21 6.46 7.86 -5.15
C GLN A 21 6.20 6.52 -4.50
N ASP A 22 7.25 5.71 -4.38
CA ASP A 22 7.12 4.37 -3.88
C ASP A 22 6.97 4.50 -2.38
N ILE A 23 6.00 3.73 -1.92
CA ILE A 23 5.47 3.60 -0.58
C ILE A 23 6.58 3.18 0.40
N ILE A 24 7.88 3.28 0.11
CA ILE A 24 9.01 2.83 0.93
C ILE A 24 8.89 3.30 2.39
N SER A 25 8.31 4.48 2.59
CA SER A 25 7.95 5.07 3.88
C SER A 25 6.63 4.57 4.48
N LEU A 26 5.64 4.24 3.65
CA LEU A 26 4.36 3.65 4.03
C LEU A 26 4.48 2.14 4.29
N HIS A 27 5.38 1.41 3.62
CA HIS A 27 5.74 0.02 3.89
C HIS A 27 6.22 -0.15 5.32
N ALA A 28 6.88 0.88 5.88
CA ALA A 28 7.25 0.90 7.29
C ALA A 28 6.05 0.91 8.25
N VAL A 29 4.92 1.46 7.83
CA VAL A 29 3.67 1.51 8.60
C VAL A 29 2.80 0.29 8.27
N GLN A 30 2.70 -0.05 6.98
CA GLN A 30 1.96 -1.19 6.43
C GLN A 30 2.43 -2.50 7.06
N ASP A 31 3.73 -2.76 7.08
CA ASP A 31 4.28 -4.03 7.59
C ASP A 31 4.69 -3.92 9.07
N ASN A 32 4.14 -2.94 9.80
CA ASN A 32 4.52 -2.70 11.18
C ASN A 32 4.15 -3.90 12.06
N ASP A 33 5.16 -4.62 12.55
CA ASP A 33 5.01 -5.66 13.58
C ASP A 33 5.55 -5.15 14.93
N PRO A 34 4.70 -4.84 15.91
CA PRO A 34 5.15 -4.34 17.21
C PRO A 34 6.01 -5.35 17.99
N PHE A 35 5.94 -6.65 17.66
CA PHE A 35 6.67 -7.73 18.33
C PHE A 35 7.96 -8.15 17.60
N CYS A 36 8.27 -7.53 16.47
CA CYS A 36 9.46 -7.87 15.70
C CYS A 36 10.75 -7.59 16.50
N ARG A 37 11.76 -8.46 16.35
CA ARG A 37 12.99 -8.40 17.17
C ARG A 37 14.19 -7.77 16.46
N THR A 38 14.22 -7.76 15.13
CA THR A 38 15.36 -7.27 14.34
C THR A 38 15.47 -5.74 14.36
N LYS A 39 16.55 -5.19 13.79
CA LYS A 39 16.74 -3.73 13.65
C LYS A 39 15.80 -3.20 12.57
N LEU A 40 15.27 -1.99 12.77
CA LEU A 40 14.40 -1.29 11.81
C LEU A 40 13.17 -2.10 11.35
N CYS A 41 12.72 -3.09 12.11
CA CYS A 41 11.62 -3.96 11.68
C CYS A 41 10.22 -3.43 11.98
N ASN A 42 10.11 -2.35 12.74
CA ASN A 42 8.83 -1.70 13.05
C ASN A 42 8.97 -0.19 13.09
N ILE A 43 7.84 0.49 13.04
CA ILE A 43 7.78 1.95 12.91
C ILE A 43 8.49 2.65 14.07
N LYS A 44 8.33 2.15 15.30
CA LYS A 44 9.00 2.72 16.49
C LYS A 44 10.52 2.69 16.35
N LYS A 45 11.08 1.56 15.91
CA LYS A 45 12.53 1.39 15.70
C LYS A 45 13.03 2.24 14.52
N LYS A 46 12.25 2.33 13.43
CA LYS A 46 12.56 3.17 12.26
C LYS A 46 12.56 4.66 12.62
N CYS A 47 11.53 5.15 13.29
CA CYS A 47 11.45 6.54 13.77
C CYS A 47 12.59 6.87 14.75
N ALA A 48 12.91 5.97 15.69
CA ALA A 48 14.02 6.17 16.61
C ALA A 48 15.39 6.24 15.89
N PHE A 49 15.55 5.51 14.79
CA PHE A 49 16.75 5.60 13.94
C PHE A 49 16.82 6.92 13.18
N ILE A 50 15.71 7.35 12.57
CA ILE A 50 15.64 8.64 11.87
C ILE A 50 15.92 9.79 12.84
N ALA A 51 15.27 9.80 14.02
CA ALA A 51 15.44 10.85 15.02
C ALA A 51 16.86 10.95 15.60
N LYS A 52 17.62 9.85 15.58
CA LYS A 52 19.04 9.82 16.01
C LYS A 52 20.02 10.10 14.88
N SER A 53 19.53 10.18 13.63
CA SER A 53 20.40 10.43 12.49
C SER A 53 20.77 11.91 12.46
N ASN A 54 22.07 12.19 12.50
CA ASN A 54 22.57 13.54 12.29
C ASN A 54 22.67 13.77 10.78
N VAL A 55 21.84 14.65 10.25
CA VAL A 55 21.77 14.96 8.81
C VAL A 55 22.05 16.43 8.60
N SER A 56 22.95 16.75 7.68
CA SER A 56 23.39 18.11 7.35
C SER A 56 23.23 18.45 5.88
N SER A 57 22.86 17.47 5.05
CA SER A 57 22.64 17.61 3.62
C SER A 57 21.49 16.73 3.12
N ASP A 58 20.89 17.11 2.00
CA ASP A 58 19.83 16.33 1.33
C ASP A 58 20.28 14.89 1.02
N GLN A 59 21.55 14.71 0.64
CA GLN A 59 22.10 13.39 0.37
C GLN A 59 22.14 12.50 1.63
N GLU A 60 22.44 13.08 2.79
CA GLU A 60 22.42 12.34 4.06
C GLU A 60 21.01 11.97 4.49
N VAL A 61 20.04 12.88 4.29
CA VAL A 61 18.61 12.60 4.49
C VAL A 61 18.19 11.40 3.65
N MET A 62 18.50 11.43 2.36
CA MET A 62 18.18 10.34 1.44
C MET A 62 18.85 9.01 1.83
N ASN A 63 20.11 9.05 2.28
CA ASN A 63 20.82 7.86 2.73
C ASN A 63 20.19 7.25 3.99
N VAL A 64 19.66 8.07 4.91
CA VAL A 64 18.89 7.61 6.08
C VAL A 64 17.63 6.90 5.63
N PHE A 65 16.86 7.51 4.72
CA PHE A 65 15.62 6.95 4.23
C PHE A 65 15.83 5.67 3.40
N ALA A 66 16.87 5.60 2.56
CA ALA A 66 17.26 4.38 1.85
C ALA A 66 17.55 3.22 2.81
N ARG A 67 18.26 3.48 3.93
CA ARG A 67 18.51 2.45 4.96
C ARG A 67 17.26 1.99 5.69
N VAL A 68 16.28 2.87 5.85
CA VAL A 68 14.99 2.53 6.46
C VAL A 68 14.14 1.65 5.53
N GLY A 69 14.26 1.86 4.21
CA GLY A 69 13.53 1.13 3.17
C GLY A 69 14.15 -0.21 2.73
N GLN A 70 15.49 -0.33 2.79
CA GLN A 70 16.23 -1.51 2.34
C GLN A 70 15.74 -2.87 2.87
N PRO A 71 15.35 -3.02 4.15
CA PRO A 71 14.88 -4.32 4.66
C PRO A 71 13.63 -4.86 3.97
N GLN A 72 12.88 -4.01 3.24
CA GLN A 72 11.60 -4.35 2.60
C GLN A 72 11.72 -4.45 1.07
N GLU A 73 12.46 -3.54 0.45
CA GLU A 73 12.53 -3.42 -1.02
C GLU A 73 13.70 -4.22 -1.65
N GLY A 74 14.63 -4.72 -0.84
CA GLY A 74 15.83 -5.39 -1.34
C GLY A 74 16.78 -4.45 -2.11
N PRO A 75 17.81 -4.99 -2.79
CA PRO A 75 18.78 -4.19 -3.54
C PRO A 75 18.20 -3.51 -4.79
N GLU A 76 17.01 -3.93 -5.24
CA GLU A 76 16.29 -3.36 -6.38
C GLU A 76 15.65 -1.98 -6.10
N ALA A 77 15.61 -1.56 -4.83
CA ALA A 77 15.14 -0.25 -4.37
C ALA A 77 15.96 0.94 -4.90
N LEU A 78 17.06 0.67 -5.60
CA LEU A 78 18.10 1.63 -6.00
C LEU A 78 18.27 1.69 -7.53
N GLN A 79 17.19 1.54 -8.29
CA GLN A 79 17.21 1.71 -9.75
C GLN A 79 16.94 3.17 -10.14
N ASP A 80 17.68 3.68 -11.14
CA ASP A 80 17.32 4.95 -11.77
C ASP A 80 16.06 4.82 -12.64
N TYR A 81 15.43 5.93 -12.98
CA TYR A 81 14.18 5.92 -13.75
C TYR A 81 14.27 5.15 -15.07
N LYS A 82 15.39 5.24 -15.80
CA LYS A 82 15.55 4.55 -17.10
C LYS A 82 15.68 3.05 -16.91
N GLN A 83 16.44 2.62 -15.92
CA GLN A 83 16.58 1.22 -15.55
C GLN A 83 15.24 0.63 -15.11
N TYR A 84 14.48 1.40 -14.34
CA TYR A 84 13.14 0.99 -13.90
C TYR A 84 12.16 0.84 -15.06
N ILE A 85 12.12 1.80 -16.00
CA ILE A 85 11.28 1.66 -17.21
C ILE A 85 11.72 0.46 -18.06
N ALA A 86 13.04 0.24 -18.21
CA ALA A 86 13.55 -0.91 -18.95
C ALA A 86 13.10 -2.24 -18.31
N SER A 87 13.15 -2.36 -16.98
CA SER A 87 12.71 -3.57 -16.27
C SER A 87 11.19 -3.80 -16.38
N LEU A 88 10.38 -2.75 -16.43
CA LEU A 88 8.93 -2.87 -16.68
C LEU A 88 8.59 -3.26 -18.12
N ARG A 89 9.44 -2.90 -19.09
CA ARG A 89 9.26 -3.29 -20.50
C ARG A 89 9.74 -4.71 -20.78
N GLU A 90 10.68 -5.22 -19.97
CA GLU A 90 11.18 -6.58 -20.08
C GLU A 90 10.07 -7.59 -19.72
N LYS A 91 9.72 -8.43 -20.70
CA LYS A 91 8.61 -9.39 -20.58
C LYS A 91 9.02 -10.73 -19.98
N SER A 92 10.32 -10.95 -19.77
CA SER A 92 10.89 -12.29 -19.59
C SER A 92 10.95 -12.75 -18.12
N ILE A 93 11.14 -11.88 -17.11
CA ILE A 93 11.58 -12.40 -15.79
C ILE A 93 10.94 -11.78 -14.52
N ILE A 94 10.41 -10.54 -14.51
CA ILE A 94 9.82 -9.97 -13.27
C ILE A 94 8.30 -9.97 -13.34
N LEU A 95 7.68 -11.14 -13.11
CA LEU A 95 6.22 -11.29 -13.16
C LEU A 95 5.50 -10.44 -12.10
N GLY A 96 6.07 -10.27 -10.91
CA GLY A 96 5.41 -9.53 -9.81
C GLY A 96 5.36 -8.02 -10.05
N LYS A 97 6.52 -7.35 -10.07
CA LYS A 97 6.62 -5.88 -10.13
C LYS A 97 6.00 -5.29 -11.40
N ARG A 98 6.27 -5.91 -12.56
CA ARG A 98 5.69 -5.48 -13.84
C ARG A 98 4.17 -5.65 -13.84
N PHE A 99 3.67 -6.76 -13.31
CA PHE A 99 2.23 -7.00 -13.23
C PHE A 99 1.56 -6.00 -12.30
N THR A 100 2.07 -5.81 -11.08
CA THR A 100 1.56 -4.82 -10.14
C THR A 100 1.55 -3.43 -10.74
N GLU A 101 2.65 -2.99 -11.37
CA GLU A 101 2.70 -1.66 -11.98
C GLU A 101 1.75 -1.53 -13.17
N PHE A 102 1.62 -2.57 -14.00
CA PHE A 102 0.63 -2.57 -15.07
C PHE A 102 -0.81 -2.50 -14.52
N GLN A 103 -1.13 -3.24 -13.45
CA GLN A 103 -2.43 -3.16 -12.82
C GLN A 103 -2.69 -1.78 -12.22
N THR A 104 -1.70 -1.16 -11.60
CA THR A 104 -1.78 0.23 -11.13
C THR A 104 -2.01 1.18 -12.29
N CYS A 105 -1.38 1.00 -13.45
CA CYS A 105 -1.59 1.88 -14.61
C CYS A 105 -2.91 1.62 -15.38
N ALA A 106 -3.41 0.38 -15.40
CA ALA A 106 -4.45 -0.05 -16.35
C ALA A 106 -5.73 -0.60 -15.70
N GLN A 107 -5.69 -1.03 -14.45
CA GLN A 107 -6.80 -1.73 -13.82
C GLN A 107 -7.31 -0.99 -12.60
N TRP A 108 -6.46 -0.70 -11.62
CA TRP A 108 -6.87 -0.14 -10.33
C TRP A 108 -6.65 1.36 -10.24
N VAL A 109 -5.66 1.90 -10.98
CA VAL A 109 -5.37 3.34 -11.07
C VAL A 109 -5.36 4.02 -9.71
N SER A 110 -4.42 3.59 -8.88
CA SER A 110 -4.23 4.09 -7.53
C SER A 110 -2.97 4.93 -7.45
N PHE A 111 -3.14 6.25 -7.29
CA PHE A 111 -2.03 7.19 -7.11
C PHE A 111 -2.17 7.88 -5.77
N HIS A 112 -1.09 7.87 -4.99
CA HIS A 112 -1.06 8.41 -3.65
C HIS A 112 -0.16 9.64 -3.61
N SER A 113 -0.64 10.67 -2.94
CA SER A 113 0.05 11.93 -2.79
C SER A 113 -0.33 12.56 -1.46
N CYS A 114 0.35 13.65 -1.11
CA CYS A 114 -0.01 14.42 0.05
C CYS A 114 -0.64 15.75 -0.33
N ASN A 115 -1.56 16.21 0.52
CA ASN A 115 -2.20 17.49 0.29
C ASN A 115 -1.16 18.63 0.46
N PRO A 116 -1.18 19.65 -0.42
CA PRO A 116 -0.36 20.84 -0.26
C PRO A 116 -0.51 21.46 1.13
N GLY A 117 0.61 21.76 1.79
CA GLY A 117 0.66 22.39 3.12
C GLY A 117 0.39 21.45 4.31
N SER A 118 0.26 20.15 4.07
CA SER A 118 0.08 19.16 5.14
C SER A 118 1.39 18.85 5.87
N LYS A 119 1.32 18.19 7.03
CA LYS A 119 2.51 17.64 7.73
C LYS A 119 2.98 16.31 7.14
N CYS A 120 2.40 15.89 6.02
CA CYS A 120 2.82 14.65 5.39
C CYS A 120 4.26 14.78 4.86
N PRO A 121 5.15 13.81 5.14
CA PRO A 121 6.54 13.87 4.73
C PRO A 121 6.77 13.49 3.25
N PHE A 122 5.71 13.26 2.46
CA PHE A 122 5.79 12.86 1.05
C PHE A 122 5.52 14.03 0.11
N ILE A 123 5.72 13.79 -1.19
CA ILE A 123 5.47 14.79 -2.24
C ILE A 123 4.04 15.34 -2.10
N GLN A 124 3.95 16.65 -1.89
CA GLN A 124 2.69 17.37 -1.72
C GLN A 124 2.20 18.04 -3.00
N ASP A 125 2.77 17.66 -4.14
CA ASP A 125 2.58 18.31 -5.43
C ASP A 125 1.75 17.43 -6.38
N SER A 126 0.85 18.07 -7.12
CA SER A 126 0.19 17.56 -8.32
C SER A 126 1.13 16.91 -9.33
N ALA A 127 2.41 17.27 -9.34
CA ALA A 127 3.46 16.67 -10.17
C ALA A 127 3.52 15.13 -10.06
N ILE A 128 3.11 14.55 -8.94
CA ILE A 128 3.08 13.09 -8.78
C ILE A 128 2.12 12.40 -9.76
N LEU A 129 1.00 13.03 -10.09
CA LEU A 129 0.05 12.50 -11.05
C LEU A 129 0.66 12.50 -12.45
N GLU A 130 1.32 13.60 -12.83
CA GLU A 130 2.01 13.72 -14.12
C GLU A 130 3.14 12.70 -14.26
N ILE A 131 3.91 12.48 -13.19
CA ILE A 131 4.98 11.49 -13.14
C ILE A 131 4.43 10.08 -13.30
N LYS A 132 3.34 9.75 -12.60
CA LYS A 132 2.68 8.44 -12.72
C LYS A 132 2.08 8.21 -14.11
N GLN A 133 1.44 9.22 -14.68
CA GLN A 133 0.96 9.16 -16.06
C GLN A 133 2.10 8.96 -17.05
N LYS A 134 3.21 9.69 -16.88
CA LYS A 134 4.41 9.56 -17.70
C LYS A 134 5.02 8.15 -17.58
N LEU A 135 5.11 7.60 -16.38
CA LEU A 135 5.56 6.23 -16.15
C LEU A 135 4.67 5.23 -16.89
N CYS A 136 3.34 5.35 -16.77
CA CYS A 136 2.40 4.46 -17.46
C CYS A 136 2.50 4.58 -18.99
N GLN A 137 2.72 5.78 -19.51
CA GLN A 137 2.95 6.02 -20.93
C GLN A 137 4.28 5.43 -21.39
N ASP A 138 5.37 5.65 -20.65
CA ASP A 138 6.70 5.18 -21.00
C ASP A 138 6.79 3.65 -20.88
N ALA A 139 6.29 3.04 -19.81
CA ALA A 139 6.37 1.59 -19.59
C ALA A 139 5.37 0.79 -20.45
N PHE A 140 4.14 1.29 -20.62
CA PHE A 140 3.03 0.51 -21.17
C PHE A 140 2.27 1.17 -22.33
N GLY A 141 2.63 2.40 -22.72
CA GLY A 141 1.96 3.12 -23.80
C GLY A 141 0.55 3.60 -23.45
N LEU A 142 0.23 3.74 -22.16
CA LEU A 142 -1.10 4.17 -21.70
C LEU A 142 -1.19 5.69 -21.61
N SER A 143 -2.06 6.28 -22.42
CA SER A 143 -2.31 7.72 -22.40
C SER A 143 -3.11 8.14 -21.16
N GLU A 144 -2.96 9.40 -20.74
CA GLU A 144 -3.73 9.99 -19.66
C GLU A 144 -5.24 9.82 -19.86
N ALA A 145 -5.74 10.04 -21.08
CA ALA A 145 -7.15 9.87 -21.40
C ALA A 145 -7.62 8.43 -21.13
N LYS A 146 -6.80 7.43 -21.45
CA LYS A 146 -7.12 6.03 -21.19
C LYS A 146 -7.10 5.71 -19.70
N ILE A 147 -6.18 6.30 -18.95
CA ILE A 147 -6.10 6.17 -17.48
C ILE A 147 -7.37 6.75 -16.84
N LYS A 148 -7.76 7.97 -17.20
CA LYS A 148 -9.00 8.62 -16.70
C LYS A 148 -10.26 7.82 -17.04
N GLN A 149 -10.35 7.31 -18.27
CA GLN A 149 -11.45 6.44 -18.68
C GLN A 149 -11.56 5.21 -17.77
N ARG A 150 -10.43 4.56 -17.47
CA ARG A 150 -10.39 3.35 -16.63
C ARG A 150 -10.78 3.63 -15.19
N ILE A 151 -10.41 4.77 -14.61
CA ILE A 151 -10.88 5.20 -13.28
C ILE A 151 -12.41 5.24 -13.26
N ALA A 152 -13.01 5.97 -14.21
CA ALA A 152 -14.46 6.13 -14.29
C ALA A 152 -15.18 4.78 -14.51
N GLU A 153 -14.62 3.89 -15.33
CA GLU A 153 -15.13 2.53 -15.50
C GLU A 153 -15.13 1.76 -14.19
N LYS A 154 -14.05 1.84 -13.39
CA LYS A 154 -13.95 1.12 -12.12
C LYS A 154 -14.85 1.65 -11.03
N GLU A 155 -14.96 2.97 -10.90
CA GLU A 155 -15.91 3.56 -9.95
C GLU A 155 -17.35 3.14 -10.25
N ARG A 156 -17.70 3.07 -11.54
CA ARG A 156 -19.00 2.54 -11.98
C ARG A 156 -19.17 1.05 -11.68
N ASP A 157 -18.15 0.24 -12.00
CA ASP A 157 -18.25 -1.22 -11.88
C ASP A 157 -18.24 -1.71 -10.42
N PHE A 158 -17.53 -1.00 -9.53
CA PHE A 158 -17.32 -1.41 -8.12
C PHE A 158 -18.02 -0.49 -7.11
N GLY A 159 -18.71 0.57 -7.54
CA GLY A 159 -19.55 1.42 -6.68
C GLY A 159 -18.80 2.45 -5.82
N GLY A 160 -17.47 2.49 -5.89
CA GLY A 160 -16.63 3.43 -5.15
C GLY A 160 -16.90 3.41 -3.64
N ARG A 161 -16.88 4.59 -2.99
CA ARG A 161 -17.14 4.72 -1.55
C ARG A 161 -18.61 4.51 -1.15
N GLY A 162 -19.52 4.48 -2.12
CA GLY A 162 -20.96 4.31 -1.93
C GLY A 162 -21.41 2.87 -2.14
N LEU A 163 -20.59 1.90 -1.72
CA LEU A 163 -20.91 0.48 -1.86
C LEU A 163 -22.27 0.19 -1.20
N LYS A 164 -23.25 -0.16 -2.03
CA LYS A 164 -24.59 -0.56 -1.56
C LYS A 164 -24.52 -1.97 -0.96
N LYS A 165 -25.56 -2.35 -0.21
CA LYS A 165 -25.65 -3.65 0.46
C LYS A 165 -25.28 -4.79 -0.46
N THR A 166 -24.09 -5.34 -0.23
CA THR A 166 -23.65 -6.62 -0.76
C THR A 166 -23.85 -7.64 0.34
N ASN A 167 -24.51 -8.76 0.03
CA ASN A 167 -24.59 -9.85 0.99
C ASN A 167 -23.19 -10.44 1.21
N ASN A 168 -22.90 -10.81 2.46
CA ASN A 168 -21.74 -11.62 2.83
C ASN A 168 -20.36 -10.97 2.60
N ILE A 169 -20.24 -9.66 2.88
CA ILE A 169 -18.94 -8.98 2.92
C ILE A 169 -18.66 -8.50 4.35
N PHE A 170 -17.48 -8.85 4.86
CA PHE A 170 -16.93 -8.30 6.10
C PHE A 170 -15.66 -7.53 5.79
N VAL A 171 -15.62 -6.26 6.20
CA VAL A 171 -14.45 -5.42 5.97
C VAL A 171 -13.69 -5.27 7.28
N ILE A 172 -12.49 -5.85 7.34
CA ILE A 172 -11.61 -5.71 8.50
C ILE A 172 -10.55 -4.65 8.17
N LEU A 173 -10.40 -3.67 9.05
CA LEU A 173 -9.49 -2.54 8.88
C LEU A 173 -8.48 -2.51 10.03
N GLY A 174 -7.21 -2.27 9.72
CA GLY A 174 -6.21 -1.95 10.74
C GLY A 174 -6.30 -0.48 11.13
N GLY A 175 -6.37 -0.15 12.42
CA GLY A 175 -6.43 1.24 12.87
C GLY A 175 -5.14 2.03 12.59
N LEU A 176 -4.02 1.34 12.40
CA LEU A 176 -2.74 1.92 11.97
C LEU A 176 -2.43 1.68 10.49
N ASP A 177 -3.33 1.02 9.75
CA ASP A 177 -3.13 0.71 8.34
C ASP A 177 -3.32 1.98 7.49
N PRO A 178 -2.29 2.45 6.75
CA PRO A 178 -2.45 3.60 5.87
C PRO A 178 -3.50 3.38 4.77
N TRP A 179 -3.82 2.12 4.44
CA TRP A 179 -4.85 1.77 3.46
C TRP A 179 -6.28 1.90 4.00
N LYS A 180 -6.46 2.08 5.32
CA LYS A 180 -7.78 2.22 5.95
C LYS A 180 -8.64 3.28 5.27
N ALA A 181 -8.08 4.45 4.97
CA ALA A 181 -8.83 5.56 4.38
C ALA A 181 -9.39 5.25 2.98
N ALA A 182 -8.78 4.31 2.26
CA ALA A 182 -9.24 3.85 0.95
C ALA A 182 -10.28 2.72 1.07
N GLY A 183 -10.19 1.89 2.11
CA GLY A 183 -11.11 0.77 2.37
C GLY A 183 -12.33 1.12 3.25
N GLU A 184 -12.31 2.28 3.92
CA GLU A 184 -13.41 2.76 4.73
C GLU A 184 -14.62 3.09 3.86
N ILE A 185 -15.71 2.38 4.10
CA ILE A 185 -16.97 2.57 3.38
C ILE A 185 -17.75 3.58 4.19
N VAL A 186 -18.36 4.55 3.52
CA VAL A 186 -19.18 5.54 4.21
C VAL A 186 -20.32 4.78 4.90
N SER A 187 -20.31 4.79 6.23
CA SER A 187 -21.33 4.16 7.07
C SER A 187 -22.71 4.52 6.53
N SER A 188 -23.39 3.52 5.99
CA SER A 188 -24.80 3.57 5.67
C SER A 188 -25.45 2.38 6.35
N GLU A 189 -26.71 2.51 6.75
CA GLU A 189 -27.51 1.38 7.28
C GLU A 189 -27.55 0.18 6.31
N SER A 190 -27.14 0.41 5.05
CA SER A 190 -27.04 -0.57 3.97
C SER A 190 -25.61 -1.02 3.62
N GLY A 191 -24.56 -0.57 4.30
CA GLY A 191 -23.18 -0.96 3.97
C GLY A 191 -22.79 -2.35 4.50
N PRO A 192 -21.69 -2.95 4.03
CA PRO A 192 -21.14 -4.15 4.65
C PRO A 192 -20.64 -3.86 6.06
N THR A 193 -20.68 -4.87 6.94
CA THR A 193 -20.16 -4.75 8.30
C THR A 193 -18.67 -4.43 8.26
N GLN A 194 -18.24 -3.44 9.06
CA GLN A 194 -16.85 -3.07 9.20
C GLN A 194 -16.37 -3.33 10.63
N TYR A 195 -15.17 -3.89 10.77
CA TYR A 195 -14.50 -4.10 12.05
C TYR A 195 -13.12 -3.48 12.02
N GLU A 196 -12.79 -2.68 13.02
CA GLU A 196 -11.47 -2.09 13.15
C GLU A 196 -10.67 -2.75 14.26
N VAL A 197 -9.43 -3.15 13.97
CA VAL A 197 -8.46 -3.58 14.97
C VAL A 197 -7.52 -2.40 15.25
N PRO A 198 -7.68 -1.64 16.35
CA PRO A 198 -7.10 -0.29 16.49
C PRO A 198 -5.57 -0.21 16.37
N GLN A 199 -4.85 -1.23 16.82
CA GLN A 199 -3.39 -1.26 16.79
C GLN A 199 -2.81 -2.11 15.64
N ALA A 200 -3.66 -2.67 14.78
CA ALA A 200 -3.20 -3.48 13.65
C ALA A 200 -2.73 -2.57 12.52
N SER A 201 -1.61 -2.98 11.93
CA SER A 201 -1.15 -2.53 10.62
C SER A 201 -1.87 -3.29 9.51
N HIS A 202 -1.35 -3.24 8.28
CA HIS A 202 -2.02 -3.79 7.12
C HIS A 202 -2.17 -5.30 7.19
N CYS A 203 -3.42 -5.77 7.20
CA CYS A 203 -3.76 -7.19 7.25
C CYS A 203 -3.01 -7.97 8.34
N TYR A 204 -2.65 -7.30 9.45
CA TYR A 204 -1.75 -7.86 10.46
C TYR A 204 -2.25 -9.19 11.05
N TRP A 205 -3.57 -9.36 11.10
CA TRP A 205 -4.24 -10.57 11.57
C TRP A 205 -3.93 -11.84 10.76
N LEU A 206 -3.40 -11.72 9.55
CA LEU A 206 -2.97 -12.86 8.73
C LEU A 206 -1.56 -13.36 9.11
N ASN A 207 -0.84 -12.62 9.95
CA ASN A 207 0.53 -12.97 10.34
C ASN A 207 0.58 -14.08 11.39
N ALA A 208 1.67 -14.84 11.37
CA ALA A 208 1.97 -15.81 12.43
C ALA A 208 2.07 -15.12 13.80
N GLY A 209 1.28 -15.60 14.77
CA GLY A 209 1.25 -15.03 16.13
C GLY A 209 0.57 -13.65 16.21
N ALA A 210 -0.28 -13.29 15.24
CA ALA A 210 -1.03 -12.04 15.26
C ALA A 210 -1.95 -11.90 16.47
N THR A 211 -2.44 -13.00 17.03
CA THR A 211 -3.29 -13.05 18.24
C THR A 211 -2.63 -12.48 19.50
N ARG A 212 -1.31 -12.20 19.47
CA ARG A 212 -0.61 -11.44 20.52
C ARG A 212 -1.00 -9.97 20.55
N LEU A 213 -1.52 -9.44 19.45
CA LEU A 213 -2.02 -8.07 19.38
C LEU A 213 -3.45 -8.02 19.93
N PRO A 214 -3.75 -7.14 20.90
CA PRO A 214 -5.11 -6.98 21.42
C PRO A 214 -6.12 -6.66 20.30
N GLY A 215 -7.32 -7.23 20.41
CA GLY A 215 -8.41 -7.08 19.44
C GLY A 215 -8.35 -8.05 18.25
N VAL A 216 -7.20 -8.67 17.95
CA VAL A 216 -7.12 -9.64 16.83
C VAL A 216 -7.94 -10.91 17.12
N ARG A 217 -7.92 -11.42 18.35
CA ARG A 217 -8.70 -12.63 18.70
C ARG A 217 -10.20 -12.38 18.56
N GLU A 218 -10.69 -11.30 19.17
CA GLU A 218 -12.09 -10.89 19.10
C GLU A 218 -12.55 -10.70 17.65
N MET A 219 -11.77 -10.01 16.83
CA MET A 219 -12.03 -9.87 15.40
C MET A 219 -12.12 -11.21 14.66
N LEU A 220 -11.22 -12.16 14.97
CA LEU A 220 -11.25 -13.49 14.36
C LEU A 220 -12.48 -14.30 14.79
N ASP A 221 -12.88 -14.18 16.06
CA ASP A 221 -14.09 -14.82 16.59
C ASP A 221 -15.33 -14.26 15.90
N GLU A 222 -15.46 -12.93 15.76
CA GLU A 222 -16.55 -12.31 15.00
C GLU A 222 -16.55 -12.71 13.52
N THR A 223 -15.37 -12.74 12.90
CA THR A 223 -15.23 -13.21 11.50
C THR A 223 -15.76 -14.63 11.35
N LEU A 224 -15.41 -15.52 12.29
CA LEU A 224 -15.85 -16.90 12.28
C LEU A 224 -17.37 -17.00 12.44
N GLU A 225 -17.94 -16.27 13.39
CA GLU A 225 -19.39 -16.23 13.62
C GLU A 225 -20.15 -15.77 12.37
N MET A 226 -19.67 -14.70 11.71
CA MET A 226 -20.32 -14.22 10.49
C MET A 226 -20.21 -15.22 9.34
N VAL A 227 -19.03 -15.79 9.09
CA VAL A 227 -18.85 -16.79 8.02
C VAL A 227 -19.72 -18.02 8.29
N GLN A 228 -19.80 -18.50 9.53
CA GLN A 228 -20.69 -19.60 9.92
C GLN A 228 -22.16 -19.25 9.67
N SER A 229 -22.58 -18.02 9.98
CA SER A 229 -23.94 -17.56 9.72
C SER A 229 -24.28 -17.59 8.22
N TRP A 230 -23.34 -17.19 7.36
CA TRP A 230 -23.51 -17.21 5.91
C TRP A 230 -23.61 -18.65 5.39
N LEU A 231 -22.70 -19.52 5.83
CA LEU A 231 -22.72 -20.94 5.45
C LEU A 231 -24.02 -21.63 5.87
N LYS A 232 -24.53 -21.34 7.06
CA LYS A 232 -25.81 -21.88 7.54
C LYS A 232 -27.00 -21.37 6.72
N ALA A 233 -27.01 -20.09 6.37
CA ALA A 233 -28.05 -19.50 5.52
C ALA A 233 -28.07 -20.16 4.13
N GLU A 234 -26.90 -20.35 3.51
CA GLU A 234 -26.77 -21.04 2.23
C GLU A 234 -27.22 -22.50 2.31
N TYR A 235 -26.78 -23.24 3.34
CA TYR A 235 -27.18 -24.63 3.54
C TYR A 235 -28.70 -24.79 3.67
N ASN A 236 -29.35 -23.93 4.46
CA ASN A 236 -30.79 -23.95 4.63
C ASN A 236 -31.55 -23.63 3.33
N ASN A 237 -31.02 -22.71 2.51
CA ASN A 237 -31.60 -22.39 1.21
C ASN A 237 -31.52 -23.57 0.24
N VAL A 238 -30.40 -24.31 0.21
CA VAL A 238 -30.25 -25.52 -0.62
C VAL A 238 -31.16 -26.64 -0.12
N SER A 239 -31.26 -26.82 1.20
CA SER A 239 -32.12 -27.84 1.82
C SER A 239 -33.62 -27.61 1.61
N MET A 240 -34.06 -26.39 1.30
CA MET A 240 -35.46 -26.07 0.96
C MET A 240 -35.78 -26.25 -0.54
N LEU A 241 -34.76 -26.40 -1.39
CA LEU A 241 -34.91 -26.58 -2.84
C LEU A 241 -34.87 -28.05 -3.29
N LEU A 242 -34.56 -28.97 -2.37
CA LEU A 242 -34.53 -30.43 -2.55
C LEU A 242 -35.72 -31.08 -1.86
#